data_AF-A0A950RFC7-F1
#
_entry.id   AF-A0A950RFC7-F1
#
_cell.length_a   1.000
_cell.length_b   1.000
_cell.length_c   1.000
_cell.angle_alpha   90.00
_cell.angle_beta   90.00
_cell.angle_gamma   90.00
#
_symmetry.space_group_name_H-M   'P 1'
#
loop_
_entity.id
_entity.type
_entity.pdbx_description
1 polymer ?
#
loop_
_entity_poly.entity_id
_entity_poly.type
_entity_poly.pdbx_seq_one_letter_code
_entity_poly.pdbx_strand_id
1 'polypeptide(L)'
;MSSFHYAGSELETFALAKNWKGYLRSQIAGHLGSEVLEVGAGLGTTTRFLCDGTPKRWLCLEPDQDLALALQSSLGEGRLPACCEGKVGTLTDLGAAEQFDTILYIDVLEHIEDDHGELQAAAGHLRPGGKLIVLSPAHQWLFTPFDQAIGHFRRYSKKSLAAAAPPSLRCVRLDYLDAVGLLASLGNRLLLHSSTPTPRQIQFWDRRLVTVSRKIDRWLGHTIGKSVLGIWQKLPAR
;
A
#
# COMPACT_ATOMS: atom_id res chain seq x y z
N MET A 1 0.07 -14.73 -21.50
CA MET A 1 -0.17 -13.97 -20.26
C MET A 1 -1.64 -14.15 -19.91
N SER A 2 -1.95 -14.86 -18.84
CA SER A 2 -3.31 -14.84 -18.30
C SER A 2 -3.58 -13.42 -17.83
N SER A 3 -4.64 -12.79 -18.35
CA SER A 3 -5.07 -11.46 -17.90
C SER A 3 -5.47 -11.56 -16.43
N PHE A 4 -4.69 -10.97 -15.53
CA PHE A 4 -5.12 -10.75 -14.16
C PHE A 4 -6.29 -9.76 -14.18
N HIS A 5 -7.33 -10.04 -13.41
CA HIS A 5 -8.48 -9.18 -13.25
C HIS A 5 -8.73 -8.95 -11.76
N TYR A 6 -8.71 -7.70 -11.33
CA TYR A 6 -8.95 -7.32 -9.95
C TYR A 6 -10.44 -7.49 -9.59
N ALA A 7 -10.73 -8.17 -8.49
CA ALA A 7 -12.12 -8.51 -8.12
C ALA A 7 -12.85 -7.39 -7.35
N GLY A 8 -12.11 -6.42 -6.82
CA GLY A 8 -12.66 -5.37 -5.96
C GLY A 8 -13.31 -4.22 -6.72
N SER A 9 -14.30 -3.59 -6.09
CA SER A 9 -14.97 -2.35 -6.57
C SER A 9 -14.79 -1.17 -5.61
N GLU A 10 -14.09 -1.41 -4.50
CA GLU A 10 -13.87 -0.46 -3.42
C GLU A 10 -12.85 0.61 -3.75
N LEU A 11 -12.01 0.42 -4.78
CA LEU A 11 -10.99 1.37 -5.20
C LEU A 11 -11.58 2.77 -5.43
N GLU A 12 -12.75 2.86 -6.06
CA GLU A 12 -13.45 4.14 -6.28
C GLU A 12 -13.93 4.76 -4.97
N THR A 13 -14.39 3.94 -4.03
CA THR A 13 -14.87 4.40 -2.73
C THR A 13 -13.71 4.93 -1.89
N PHE A 14 -12.57 4.23 -1.88
CA PHE A 14 -11.36 4.63 -1.17
C PHE A 14 -10.56 5.71 -1.91
N ALA A 15 -10.77 5.94 -3.20
CA ALA A 15 -10.17 7.04 -3.95
C ALA A 15 -10.42 8.39 -3.24
N LEU A 16 -11.57 8.54 -2.59
CA LEU A 16 -11.99 9.73 -1.85
C LEU A 16 -11.34 9.90 -0.48
N ALA A 17 -10.61 8.90 0.04
CA ALA A 17 -9.97 8.95 1.34
C ALA A 17 -8.68 9.80 1.31
N LYS A 18 -8.83 11.13 1.36
CA LYS A 18 -7.72 12.09 1.22
C LYS A 18 -6.89 12.22 2.49
N ASN A 19 -7.53 12.20 3.66
CA ASN A 19 -6.84 12.36 4.94
C ASN A 19 -6.03 11.11 5.29
N TRP A 20 -6.52 9.92 4.93
CA TRP A 20 -5.78 8.67 5.04
C TRP A 20 -4.51 8.70 4.20
N LYS A 21 -4.63 9.02 2.90
CA LYS A 21 -3.47 9.13 2.01
C LYS A 21 -2.48 10.20 2.47
N GLY A 22 -2.96 11.34 2.93
CA GLY A 22 -2.12 12.38 3.53
C GLY A 22 -1.43 11.92 4.83
N TYR A 23 -2.11 11.11 5.64
CA TYR A 23 -1.50 10.50 6.81
C TYR A 23 -0.40 9.51 6.40
N LEU A 24 -0.69 8.58 5.51
CA LEU A 24 0.28 7.63 4.97
C LEU A 24 1.51 8.34 4.41
N ARG A 25 1.33 9.36 3.56
CA ARG A 25 2.43 10.19 3.03
C ARG A 25 3.32 10.72 4.16
N SER A 26 2.72 11.26 5.23
CA SER A 26 3.48 11.77 6.38
C SER A 26 4.29 10.70 7.11
N GLN A 27 3.93 9.42 6.97
CA GLN A 27 4.67 8.30 7.57
C GLN A 27 5.83 7.84 6.70
N ILE A 28 5.75 8.02 5.37
CA ILE A 28 6.70 7.42 4.43
C ILE A 28 7.56 8.44 3.66
N ALA A 29 7.20 9.73 3.64
CA ALA A 29 7.85 10.75 2.80
C ALA A 29 9.38 10.82 2.98
N GLY A 30 9.88 10.69 4.22
CA GLY A 30 11.32 10.68 4.52
C GLY A 30 12.06 9.43 4.05
N HIS A 31 11.37 8.47 3.44
CA HIS A 31 11.93 7.22 2.93
C HIS A 31 11.80 7.08 1.40
N LEU A 32 11.15 8.04 0.72
CA LEU A 32 11.01 8.04 -0.73
C LEU A 32 12.30 8.55 -1.39
N GLY A 33 12.81 7.78 -2.36
CA GLY A 33 13.98 8.12 -3.16
C GLY A 33 13.65 8.83 -4.49
N SER A 34 14.62 8.87 -5.41
CA SER A 34 14.45 9.52 -6.72
C SER A 34 13.84 8.60 -7.77
N GLU A 35 14.11 7.31 -7.70
CA GLU A 35 13.53 6.27 -8.57
C GLU A 35 12.58 5.41 -7.74
N VAL A 36 11.28 5.59 -7.94
CA VAL A 36 10.24 4.92 -7.16
C VAL A 36 9.46 3.96 -8.05
N LEU A 37 9.24 2.74 -7.55
CA LEU A 37 8.29 1.77 -8.10
C LEU A 37 7.10 1.67 -7.15
N GLU A 38 5.89 1.85 -7.67
CA GLU A 38 4.63 1.56 -6.98
C GLU A 38 4.00 0.33 -7.63
N VAL A 39 3.99 -0.79 -6.91
CA VAL A 39 3.38 -2.05 -7.36
C VAL A 39 1.91 -2.03 -6.99
N GLY A 40 1.03 -2.35 -7.94
CA GLY A 40 -0.43 -2.31 -7.77
C GLY A 40 -0.94 -0.87 -7.63
N ALA A 41 -0.56 0.01 -8.55
CA ALA A 41 -0.94 1.42 -8.49
C ALA A 41 -2.45 1.68 -8.69
N GLY A 42 -3.19 0.69 -9.19
CA GLY A 42 -4.62 0.74 -9.47
C GLY A 42 -4.96 1.95 -10.33
N LEU A 43 -5.93 2.74 -9.87
CA LEU A 43 -6.39 3.97 -10.54
C LEU A 43 -5.41 5.15 -10.42
N GLY A 44 -4.22 4.98 -9.81
CA GLY A 44 -3.26 6.06 -9.52
C GLY A 44 -3.73 7.05 -8.44
N THR A 45 -4.83 6.74 -7.75
CA THR A 45 -5.41 7.67 -6.76
C THR A 45 -4.54 7.78 -5.52
N THR A 46 -3.79 6.73 -5.17
CA THR A 46 -2.79 6.76 -4.09
C THR A 46 -1.54 7.49 -4.55
N THR A 47 -1.02 7.16 -5.74
CA THR A 47 0.10 7.84 -6.40
C THR A 47 -0.01 9.36 -6.33
N ARG A 48 -1.18 9.93 -6.66
CA ARG A 48 -1.44 11.37 -6.65
C ARG A 48 -1.14 12.05 -5.30
N PHE A 49 -1.27 11.33 -4.20
CA PHE A 49 -1.03 11.86 -2.86
C PHE A 49 0.38 11.56 -2.36
N LEU A 50 0.96 10.44 -2.78
CA LEU A 50 2.29 10.03 -2.33
C LEU A 50 3.40 10.73 -3.12
N CYS A 51 3.24 10.85 -4.44
CA CYS A 51 4.17 11.53 -5.31
C CYS A 51 3.91 13.04 -5.30
N ASP A 52 4.89 13.82 -4.87
CA ASP A 52 4.84 15.28 -4.85
C ASP A 52 5.62 15.93 -6.01
N GLY A 53 6.06 15.11 -6.97
CA GLY A 53 6.81 15.55 -8.14
C GLY A 53 8.29 15.79 -7.91
N THR A 54 8.84 15.55 -6.71
CA THR A 54 10.29 15.62 -6.48
C THR A 54 11.08 14.43 -7.04
N PRO A 55 10.55 13.18 -7.08
CA PRO A 55 11.27 12.06 -7.68
C PRO A 55 11.60 12.31 -9.15
N LYS A 56 12.71 11.73 -9.62
CA LYS A 56 13.07 11.76 -11.04
C LYS A 56 12.11 10.90 -11.86
N ARG A 57 11.73 9.75 -11.31
CA ARG A 57 10.83 8.79 -11.94
C ARG A 57 9.98 8.08 -10.89
N TRP A 58 8.70 7.95 -11.19
CA TRP A 58 7.74 7.17 -10.41
C TRP A 58 7.01 6.20 -11.33
N LEU A 59 7.46 4.95 -11.35
CA LEU A 59 6.86 3.90 -12.17
C LEU A 59 5.68 3.28 -11.42
N CYS A 60 4.48 3.44 -11.97
CA CYS A 60 3.24 2.81 -11.52
C CYS A 60 3.06 1.50 -12.30
N LEU A 61 3.14 0.37 -11.60
CA LEU A 61 3.00 -0.96 -12.18
C LEU A 61 1.62 -1.52 -11.82
N GLU A 62 0.81 -1.86 -12.82
CA GLU A 62 -0.57 -2.32 -12.63
C GLU A 62 -0.87 -3.53 -13.52
N PRO A 63 -1.14 -4.73 -12.97
CA PRO A 63 -1.38 -5.93 -13.77
C PRO A 63 -2.77 -6.00 -14.41
N ASP A 64 -3.78 -5.35 -13.83
CA ASP A 64 -5.13 -5.33 -14.39
C ASP A 64 -5.21 -4.38 -15.59
N GLN A 65 -5.70 -4.85 -16.73
CA GLN A 65 -5.71 -4.07 -17.97
C GLN A 65 -6.66 -2.86 -17.90
N ASP A 66 -7.82 -3.00 -17.26
CA ASP A 66 -8.81 -1.94 -17.17
C ASP A 66 -8.34 -0.84 -16.21
N LEU A 67 -7.77 -1.24 -15.07
CA LEU A 67 -7.14 -0.31 -14.13
C LEU A 67 -5.92 0.38 -14.77
N ALA A 68 -5.10 -0.35 -15.49
CA ALA A 68 -3.94 0.21 -16.19
C ALA A 68 -4.37 1.20 -17.28
N LEU A 69 -5.44 0.93 -18.03
CA LEU A 69 -6.01 1.89 -18.99
C LEU A 69 -6.50 3.16 -18.29
N ALA A 70 -7.23 3.04 -17.18
CA ALA A 70 -7.69 4.19 -16.39
C ALA A 70 -6.53 5.01 -15.80
N LEU A 71 -5.46 4.34 -15.37
CA LEU A 71 -4.20 4.96 -14.93
C LEU A 71 -3.53 5.73 -16.08
N GLN A 72 -3.41 5.13 -17.26
CA GLN A 72 -2.85 5.79 -18.44
C GLN A 72 -3.67 7.02 -18.87
N SER A 73 -5.01 6.94 -18.83
CA SER A 73 -5.86 8.10 -19.06
C SER A 73 -5.58 9.21 -18.04
N SER A 74 -5.43 8.86 -16.75
CA SER A 74 -5.11 9.84 -15.70
C SER A 74 -3.73 10.50 -15.89
N LEU A 75 -2.75 9.75 -16.39
CA LEU A 75 -1.44 10.29 -16.79
C LEU A 75 -1.55 11.25 -17.97
N GLY A 76 -2.24 10.84 -19.05
CA GLY A 76 -2.42 11.65 -20.27
C GLY A 76 -3.19 12.95 -20.04
N GLU A 77 -4.08 12.96 -19.05
CA GLU A 77 -4.82 14.15 -18.62
C GLU A 77 -4.06 15.03 -17.61
N GLY A 78 -2.84 14.65 -17.21
CA GLY A 78 -2.04 15.41 -16.23
C GLY A 78 -2.62 15.40 -14.81
N ARG A 79 -3.41 14.37 -14.45
CA ARG A 79 -3.97 14.22 -13.09
C ARG A 79 -2.95 13.71 -12.07
N LEU A 80 -1.82 13.17 -12.56
CA LEU A 80 -0.66 12.73 -11.77
C LEU A 80 0.56 13.63 -12.06
N PRO A 81 1.54 13.71 -11.13
CA PRO A 81 2.78 14.44 -11.37
C PRO A 81 3.51 13.97 -12.64
N ALA A 82 4.19 14.90 -13.32
CA ALA A 82 4.83 14.64 -14.61
C ALA A 82 5.96 13.58 -14.59
N CYS A 83 6.51 13.26 -13.41
CA CYS A 83 7.49 12.18 -13.24
C CYS A 83 6.86 10.78 -13.17
N CYS A 84 5.52 10.68 -13.17
CA CYS A 84 4.83 9.40 -13.11
C CYS A 84 4.76 8.75 -14.50
N GLU A 85 5.00 7.45 -14.54
CA GLU A 85 4.88 6.59 -15.72
C GLU A 85 3.98 5.40 -15.37
N GLY A 86 3.19 4.92 -16.31
CA GLY A 86 2.39 3.71 -16.14
C GLY A 86 2.96 2.54 -16.95
N LYS A 87 3.00 1.35 -16.37
CA LYS A 87 3.35 0.09 -17.05
C LYS A 87 2.34 -1.00 -16.66
N VAL A 88 1.80 -1.67 -17.67
CA VAL A 88 0.94 -2.84 -17.46
C VAL A 88 1.83 -4.03 -17.14
N GLY A 89 1.57 -4.73 -16.04
CA GLY A 89 2.28 -5.95 -15.69
C GLY A 89 2.57 -6.13 -14.20
N THR A 90 3.45 -7.07 -13.92
CA THR A 90 3.93 -7.44 -12.58
C THR A 90 5.45 -7.30 -12.52
N LEU A 91 6.06 -7.61 -11.37
CA LEU A 91 7.52 -7.55 -11.23
C LEU A 91 8.27 -8.39 -12.29
N THR A 92 7.69 -9.49 -12.76
CA THR A 92 8.33 -10.34 -13.78
C THR A 92 8.46 -9.65 -15.14
N ASP A 93 7.68 -8.59 -15.38
CA ASP A 93 7.73 -7.79 -16.60
C ASP A 93 8.77 -6.66 -16.54
N LEU A 94 9.42 -6.48 -15.38
CA LEU A 94 10.54 -5.55 -15.23
C LEU A 94 11.83 -6.17 -15.74
N GLY A 95 12.65 -5.36 -16.41
CA GLY A 95 13.99 -5.79 -16.82
C GLY A 95 14.89 -6.01 -15.60
N ALA A 96 15.79 -7.00 -15.67
CA ALA A 96 16.73 -7.29 -14.58
C ALA A 96 17.66 -6.11 -14.19
N ALA A 97 17.86 -5.15 -15.11
CA ALA A 97 18.64 -3.94 -14.87
C ALA A 97 17.81 -2.80 -14.25
N GLU A 98 16.48 -2.89 -14.23
CA GLU A 98 15.62 -1.88 -13.61
C GLU A 98 15.78 -1.94 -12.09
N GLN A 99 16.38 -0.90 -11.53
CA GLN A 99 16.63 -0.78 -10.09
C GLN A 99 16.08 0.53 -9.53
N PHE A 100 15.48 0.44 -8.34
CA PHE A 100 14.77 1.53 -7.68
C PHE A 100 15.40 1.89 -6.33
N ASP A 101 15.28 3.16 -5.97
CA ASP A 101 15.62 3.64 -4.63
C ASP A 101 14.51 3.29 -3.63
N THR A 102 13.26 3.17 -4.10
CA THR A 102 12.11 2.83 -3.27
C THR A 102 11.12 1.97 -4.04
N ILE A 103 10.60 0.92 -3.40
CA ILE A 103 9.50 0.10 -3.89
C ILE A 103 8.35 0.15 -2.88
N LEU A 104 7.15 0.42 -3.36
CA LEU A 104 5.93 0.55 -2.56
C LEU A 104 4.94 -0.58 -2.87
N TYR A 105 4.36 -1.15 -1.81
CA TYR A 105 3.18 -2.00 -1.85
C TYR A 105 2.16 -1.40 -0.89
N ILE A 106 1.14 -0.71 -1.41
CA ILE A 106 0.14 -0.03 -0.58
C ILE A 106 -1.22 -0.70 -0.79
N ASP A 107 -1.64 -1.51 0.17
CA ASP A 107 -2.84 -2.33 0.12
C ASP A 107 -2.82 -3.32 -1.08
N VAL A 108 -1.68 -4.02 -1.26
CA VAL A 108 -1.40 -4.91 -2.41
C VAL A 108 -0.91 -6.28 -1.97
N LEU A 109 0.01 -6.36 -1.00
CA LEU A 109 0.67 -7.62 -0.63
C LEU A 109 -0.31 -8.68 -0.10
N GLU A 110 -1.44 -8.26 0.47
CA GLU A 110 -2.52 -9.14 0.91
C GLU A 110 -3.24 -9.86 -0.23
N HIS A 111 -3.14 -9.38 -1.47
CA HIS A 111 -3.67 -10.03 -2.68
C HIS A 111 -2.68 -11.00 -3.33
N ILE A 112 -1.49 -11.20 -2.74
CA ILE A 112 -0.44 -12.05 -3.29
C ILE A 112 -0.31 -13.29 -2.41
N GLU A 113 -0.52 -14.47 -3.00
CA GLU A 113 -0.49 -15.73 -2.26
C GLU A 113 0.93 -16.08 -1.77
N ASP A 114 1.92 -15.96 -2.67
CA ASP A 114 3.35 -16.09 -2.36
C ASP A 114 3.97 -14.71 -2.06
N ASP A 115 3.58 -14.15 -0.92
CA ASP A 115 4.10 -12.87 -0.41
C ASP A 115 5.63 -12.90 -0.17
N HIS A 116 6.19 -14.04 0.23
CA HIS A 116 7.64 -14.17 0.45
C HIS A 116 8.41 -14.12 -0.87
N GLY A 117 7.96 -14.86 -1.88
CA GLY A 117 8.53 -14.84 -3.23
C GLY A 117 8.45 -13.45 -3.86
N GLU A 118 7.32 -12.78 -3.71
CA GLU A 118 7.13 -11.41 -4.19
C GLU A 118 8.09 -10.42 -3.52
N LEU A 119 8.19 -10.42 -2.18
CA LEU A 119 9.09 -9.50 -1.49
C LEU A 119 10.57 -9.82 -1.77
N GLN A 120 10.91 -11.10 -2.03
CA GLN A 120 12.23 -11.51 -2.49
C GLN A 120 12.54 -10.95 -3.89
N ALA A 121 11.58 -10.99 -4.82
CA ALA A 121 11.72 -10.40 -6.15
C ALA A 121 11.86 -8.88 -6.09
N ALA A 122 11.01 -8.20 -5.31
CA ALA A 122 11.12 -6.76 -5.06
C ALA A 122 12.49 -6.38 -4.47
N ALA A 123 12.99 -7.14 -3.50
CA ALA A 123 14.32 -6.93 -2.96
C ALA A 123 15.42 -7.04 -4.03
N GLY A 124 15.24 -7.86 -5.07
CA GLY A 124 16.11 -7.95 -6.24
C GLY A 124 16.21 -6.62 -6.99
N HIS A 125 15.08 -5.94 -7.18
CA HIS A 125 14.97 -4.64 -7.88
C HIS A 125 15.35 -3.41 -7.04
N LEU A 126 15.65 -3.57 -5.75
CA LEU A 126 16.15 -2.45 -4.95
C LEU A 126 17.64 -2.20 -5.19
N ARG A 127 18.05 -0.93 -5.23
CA ARG A 127 19.47 -0.55 -5.13
C ARG A 127 20.01 -0.83 -3.73
N PRO A 128 21.34 -1.00 -3.56
CA PRO A 128 21.96 -0.96 -2.24
C PRO A 128 21.53 0.28 -1.45
N GLY A 129 21.01 0.09 -0.23
CA GLY A 129 20.47 1.17 0.60
C GLY A 129 19.04 1.63 0.26
N GLY A 130 18.45 1.14 -0.83
CA GLY A 130 17.06 1.39 -1.21
C GLY A 130 16.06 0.83 -0.20
N LYS A 131 14.81 1.30 -0.27
CA LYS A 131 13.76 1.01 0.71
C LYS A 131 12.61 0.21 0.11
N LEU A 132 12.20 -0.84 0.80
CA LEU A 132 10.90 -1.48 0.58
C LEU A 132 9.91 -0.93 1.60
N ILE A 133 8.74 -0.50 1.14
CA ILE A 133 7.66 0.00 2.00
C ILE A 133 6.40 -0.79 1.70
N VAL A 134 5.84 -1.40 2.74
CA VAL A 134 4.60 -2.18 2.64
C VAL A 134 3.58 -1.62 3.63
N LEU A 135 2.39 -1.29 3.16
CA LEU A 135 1.22 -1.04 3.97
C LEU A 135 0.18 -2.11 3.63
N SER A 136 -0.35 -2.80 4.64
CA SER A 136 -1.44 -3.76 4.47
C SER A 136 -2.42 -3.70 5.65
N PRO A 137 -3.65 -4.24 5.50
CA PRO A 137 -4.60 -4.39 6.59
C PRO A 137 -4.00 -5.18 7.75
N ALA A 138 -4.21 -4.67 8.97
CA ALA A 138 -3.69 -5.28 10.17
C ALA A 138 -4.61 -6.37 10.72
N HIS A 139 -3.99 -7.28 11.47
CA HIS A 139 -4.59 -8.28 12.34
C HIS A 139 -5.42 -9.36 11.63
N GLN A 140 -4.89 -10.58 11.53
CA GLN A 140 -5.61 -11.73 10.97
C GLN A 140 -6.94 -12.01 11.66
N TRP A 141 -7.05 -11.74 12.97
CA TRP A 141 -8.31 -11.91 13.69
C TRP A 141 -9.41 -10.92 13.27
N LEU A 142 -9.09 -9.86 12.51
CA LEU A 142 -10.06 -8.97 11.86
C LEU A 142 -10.43 -9.38 10.43
N PHE A 143 -9.84 -10.44 9.89
CA PHE A 143 -10.18 -10.95 8.56
C PHE A 143 -11.67 -11.33 8.51
N THR A 144 -12.33 -10.99 7.40
CA THR A 144 -13.77 -11.16 7.19
C THR A 144 -14.06 -11.74 5.79
N PRO A 145 -15.29 -12.20 5.51
CA PRO A 145 -15.67 -12.60 4.15
C PRO A 145 -15.53 -11.48 3.11
N PHE A 146 -15.59 -10.21 3.52
CA PHE A 146 -15.32 -9.09 2.61
C PHE A 146 -13.87 -9.08 2.13
N ASP A 147 -12.91 -9.33 3.03
CA ASP A 147 -11.49 -9.46 2.65
C ASP A 147 -11.33 -10.54 1.58
N GLN A 148 -11.94 -11.70 1.79
CA GLN A 148 -11.89 -12.79 0.81
C GLN A 148 -12.55 -12.41 -0.52
N ALA A 149 -13.68 -11.69 -0.48
CA ALA A 149 -14.43 -11.29 -1.68
C ALA A 149 -13.66 -10.32 -2.58
N ILE A 150 -12.80 -9.47 -2.00
CA ILE A 150 -11.92 -8.57 -2.76
C ILE A 150 -10.58 -9.21 -3.12
N GLY A 151 -10.37 -10.49 -2.76
CA GLY A 151 -9.20 -11.26 -3.14
C GLY A 151 -8.05 -11.22 -2.14
N HIS A 152 -8.28 -10.83 -0.88
CA HIS A 152 -7.25 -10.96 0.16
C HIS A 152 -7.04 -12.43 0.54
N PHE A 153 -5.78 -12.83 0.64
CA PHE A 153 -5.39 -14.09 1.26
C PHE A 153 -5.23 -13.97 2.78
N ARG A 154 -4.85 -12.78 3.28
CA ARG A 154 -4.46 -12.58 4.68
C ARG A 154 -4.52 -11.11 5.11
N ARG A 155 -4.44 -10.91 6.42
CA ARG A 155 -4.08 -9.64 7.06
C ARG A 155 -2.84 -9.82 7.91
N TYR A 156 -2.09 -8.76 8.14
CA TYR A 156 -0.77 -8.87 8.74
C TYR A 156 -0.73 -8.36 10.20
N SER A 157 0.04 -9.04 11.03
CA SER A 157 0.58 -8.45 12.26
C SER A 157 1.98 -7.90 11.97
N LYS A 158 2.55 -7.07 12.86
CA LYS A 158 3.97 -6.70 12.77
C LYS A 158 4.87 -7.94 12.65
N LYS A 159 4.56 -9.01 13.38
CA LYS A 159 5.33 -10.27 13.36
C LYS A 159 5.25 -10.98 12.00
N SER A 160 4.04 -11.16 11.47
CA SER A 160 3.87 -11.85 10.19
C SER A 160 4.38 -11.04 9.01
N LEU A 161 4.21 -9.71 9.04
CA LEU A 161 4.78 -8.83 8.01
C LEU A 161 6.32 -8.82 8.06
N ALA A 162 6.91 -8.80 9.26
CA ALA A 162 8.37 -8.92 9.41
C ALA A 162 8.90 -10.25 8.88
N ALA A 163 8.15 -11.34 9.08
CA ALA A 163 8.54 -12.68 8.63
C ALA A 163 8.48 -12.84 7.10
N ALA A 164 7.57 -12.13 6.43
CA ALA A 164 7.48 -12.12 4.97
C ALA A 164 8.66 -11.43 4.28
N ALA A 165 9.33 -10.49 4.97
CA ALA A 165 10.45 -9.77 4.41
C ALA A 165 11.70 -10.66 4.30
N PRO A 166 12.42 -10.66 3.16
CA PRO A 166 13.57 -11.51 2.96
C PRO A 166 14.78 -11.08 3.82
N PRO A 167 15.73 -12.00 4.14
CA PRO A 167 16.89 -11.72 4.99
C PRO A 167 17.85 -10.65 4.45
N SER A 168 17.80 -10.36 3.15
CA SER A 168 18.59 -9.30 2.49
C SER A 168 18.13 -7.89 2.88
N LEU A 169 16.97 -7.77 3.53
CA LEU A 169 16.37 -6.52 3.96
C LEU A 169 16.46 -6.37 5.49
N ARG A 170 16.99 -5.24 5.95
CA ARG A 170 16.98 -4.86 7.36
C ARG A 170 15.72 -4.07 7.68
N CYS A 171 14.96 -4.53 8.67
CA CYS A 171 13.82 -3.79 9.18
C CYS A 171 14.27 -2.42 9.76
N VAL A 172 13.68 -1.34 9.25
CA VAL A 172 13.91 0.04 9.70
C VAL A 172 12.77 0.48 10.62
N ARG A 173 11.53 0.12 10.27
CA ARG A 173 10.33 0.54 10.99
C ARG A 173 9.21 -0.48 10.81
N LEU A 174 8.47 -0.77 11.87
CA LEU A 174 7.27 -1.59 11.86
C LEU A 174 6.24 -1.01 12.81
N ASP A 175 5.18 -0.43 12.24
CA ASP A 175 4.20 0.39 12.95
C ASP A 175 2.78 -0.02 12.61
N TYR A 176 1.87 0.18 13.56
CA TYR A 176 0.46 0.16 13.24
C TYR A 176 -0.05 1.60 13.09
N LEU A 177 -0.97 1.79 12.16
CA LEU A 177 -1.61 3.06 11.84
C LEU A 177 -3.12 2.91 11.97
N ASP A 178 -3.80 4.01 12.28
CA ASP A 178 -5.26 4.11 12.41
C ASP A 178 -5.85 3.38 13.63
N ALA A 179 -5.41 3.74 14.83
CA ALA A 179 -5.95 3.18 16.09
C ALA A 179 -7.45 3.45 16.27
N VAL A 180 -7.96 4.62 15.87
CA VAL A 180 -9.39 4.91 15.99
C VAL A 180 -10.19 4.09 14.98
N GLY A 181 -9.67 3.92 13.76
CA GLY A 181 -10.29 3.01 12.78
C GLY A 181 -10.31 1.56 13.25
N LEU A 182 -9.30 1.11 14.00
CA LEU A 182 -9.31 -0.22 14.63
C LEU A 182 -10.48 -0.35 15.62
N LEU A 183 -10.68 0.64 16.49
CA LEU A 183 -11.82 0.68 17.42
C LEU A 183 -13.16 0.69 16.69
N ALA A 184 -13.28 1.45 15.59
CA ALA A 184 -14.48 1.47 14.76
C ALA A 184 -14.74 0.10 14.09
N SER A 185 -13.68 -0.56 13.58
CA SER A 185 -13.78 -1.91 13.02
C SER A 185 -14.14 -2.96 14.06
N LEU A 186 -13.65 -2.83 15.28
CA LEU A 186 -14.06 -3.66 16.42
C LEU A 186 -15.54 -3.47 16.76
N GLY A 187 -16.00 -2.22 16.85
CA GLY A 187 -17.42 -1.90 17.06
C GLY A 187 -18.31 -2.49 15.95
N ASN A 188 -17.90 -2.36 14.68
CA ASN A 188 -18.63 -2.97 13.57
C ASN A 188 -18.70 -4.49 13.68
N ARG A 189 -17.57 -5.14 14.00
CA ARG A 189 -17.49 -6.60 14.13
C ARG A 189 -18.35 -7.15 15.27
N LEU A 190 -18.44 -6.42 16.38
CA LEU A 190 -19.16 -6.86 17.58
C LEU A 190 -20.66 -6.52 17.56
N LEU A 191 -21.06 -5.46 16.85
CA LEU A 191 -22.42 -4.90 16.95
C LEU A 191 -23.18 -4.85 15.62
N LEU A 192 -22.51 -4.58 14.50
CA LEU A 192 -23.19 -4.23 13.23
C LEU A 192 -23.11 -5.34 12.18
N HIS A 193 -22.07 -6.18 12.22
CA HIS A 193 -21.81 -7.26 11.26
C HIS A 193 -21.91 -6.85 9.77
N SER A 194 -21.70 -5.57 9.45
CA SER A 194 -21.80 -5.08 8.08
C SER A 194 -20.62 -5.60 7.24
N SER A 195 -20.93 -6.13 6.05
CA SER A 195 -19.96 -6.74 5.14
C SER A 195 -19.15 -5.71 4.34
N THR A 196 -19.78 -4.63 3.87
CA THR A 196 -19.09 -3.64 3.00
C THR A 196 -19.28 -2.22 3.53
N PRO A 197 -18.20 -1.41 3.65
CA PRO A 197 -18.33 -0.03 4.06
C PRO A 197 -18.99 0.81 2.95
N THR A 198 -20.00 1.59 3.32
CA THR A 198 -20.67 2.54 2.41
C THR A 198 -19.78 3.77 2.16
N PRO A 199 -19.99 4.49 1.04
CA PRO A 199 -19.27 5.74 0.77
C PRO A 199 -19.37 6.79 1.89
N ARG A 200 -20.53 6.87 2.56
CA ARG A 200 -20.72 7.77 3.72
C ARG A 200 -19.86 7.36 4.92
N GLN A 201 -19.73 6.05 5.18
CA GLN A 201 -18.88 5.54 6.26
C GLN A 201 -17.40 5.81 5.96
N ILE A 202 -16.95 5.60 4.72
CA ILE A 202 -15.56 5.91 4.32
C ILE A 202 -15.28 7.41 4.43
N GLN A 203 -16.20 8.27 3.99
CA GLN A 203 -16.04 9.71 4.12
C GLN A 203 -16.00 10.16 5.59
N PHE A 204 -16.83 9.57 6.46
CA PHE A 204 -16.81 9.85 7.89
C PHE A 204 -15.49 9.40 8.53
N TRP A 205 -15.06 8.18 8.25
CA TRP A 205 -13.79 7.64 8.70
C TRP A 205 -12.62 8.54 8.28
N ASP A 206 -12.52 8.86 6.98
CA ASP A 206 -11.45 9.68 6.45
C ASP A 206 -11.43 11.08 7.07
N ARG A 207 -12.57 11.79 7.12
CA ARG A 207 -12.60 13.18 7.59
C ARG A 207 -12.44 13.30 9.10
N ARG A 208 -12.99 12.36 9.87
CA ARG A 208 -13.07 12.45 11.35
C ARG A 208 -12.10 11.51 12.01
N LEU A 209 -12.24 10.21 11.77
CA LEU A 209 -11.51 9.19 12.52
C LEU A 209 -10.01 9.24 12.22
N VAL A 210 -9.62 9.32 10.95
CA VAL A 210 -8.19 9.42 10.58
C VAL A 210 -7.54 10.64 11.20
N THR A 211 -8.19 11.81 11.18
CA THR A 211 -7.65 13.04 11.79
C THR A 211 -7.37 12.87 13.29
N VAL A 212 -8.21 12.11 13.99
CA VAL A 212 -8.02 11.78 15.41
C VAL A 212 -6.94 10.70 15.56
N SER A 213 -6.96 9.63 14.75
CA SER A 213 -5.93 8.58 14.73
C SER A 213 -4.54 9.16 14.56
N ARG A 214 -4.35 10.13 13.66
CA ARG A 214 -3.05 10.82 13.47
C ARG A 214 -2.43 11.38 14.76
N LYS A 215 -3.25 11.78 15.74
CA LYS A 215 -2.79 12.26 17.04
C LYS A 215 -2.61 11.10 18.02
N ILE A 216 -3.58 10.20 18.07
CA ILE A 216 -3.60 9.06 18.98
C ILE A 216 -2.47 8.07 18.67
N ASP A 217 -2.24 7.74 17.40
CA ASP A 217 -1.20 6.81 16.96
C ASP A 217 0.19 7.30 17.40
N ARG A 218 0.44 8.61 17.33
CA ARG A 218 1.69 9.22 17.83
C ARG A 218 1.79 9.12 19.35
N TRP A 219 0.70 9.35 20.08
CA TRP A 219 0.67 9.24 21.53
C TRP A 219 0.86 7.78 22.00
N LEU A 220 0.29 6.82 21.28
CA LEU A 220 0.43 5.37 21.54
C LEU A 220 1.73 4.78 21.00
N GLY A 221 2.59 5.57 20.37
CA GLY A 221 3.84 5.09 19.76
C GLY A 221 3.61 4.03 18.68
N HIS A 222 2.51 4.11 17.92
CA HIS A 222 2.19 3.21 16.81
C HIS A 222 2.14 1.72 17.18
N THR A 223 1.67 1.42 18.40
CA THR A 223 1.57 0.06 18.95
C THR A 223 0.26 -0.67 18.62
N ILE A 224 -0.77 0.06 18.19
CA ILE A 224 -2.06 -0.48 17.74
C ILE A 224 -2.59 0.30 16.54
N GLY A 225 -3.39 -0.34 15.69
CA GLY A 225 -3.94 0.30 14.48
C GLY A 225 -4.62 -0.68 13.54
N LYS A 226 -5.42 -0.16 12.62
CA LYS A 226 -6.17 -0.93 11.62
C LYS A 226 -5.31 -1.39 10.44
N SER A 227 -4.19 -0.71 10.18
CA SER A 227 -3.22 -1.06 9.14
C SER A 227 -1.85 -1.24 9.74
N VAL A 228 -1.01 -2.07 9.11
CA VAL A 228 0.39 -2.28 9.48
C VAL A 228 1.29 -1.74 8.38
N LEU A 229 2.25 -0.91 8.77
CA LEU A 229 3.27 -0.32 7.92
C LEU A 229 4.61 -0.96 8.26
N GLY A 230 5.28 -1.51 7.25
CA GLY A 230 6.66 -1.97 7.34
C GLY A 230 7.55 -1.18 6.39
N ILE A 231 8.75 -0.84 6.86
CA ILE A 231 9.80 -0.20 6.06
C ILE A 231 11.08 -0.98 6.30
N TRP A 232 11.68 -1.46 5.22
CA TRP A 232 12.97 -2.14 5.25
C TRP A 232 13.96 -1.47 4.32
N GLN A 233 15.24 -1.74 4.55
CA GLN A 233 16.33 -1.24 3.75
C GLN A 233 17.16 -2.38 3.21
N LYS A 234 17.45 -2.37 1.90
CA LYS A 234 18.38 -3.32 1.29
C LYS A 234 19.78 -3.08 1.83
N LEU A 235 20.36 -4.15 2.37
CA LEU A 235 21.75 -4.12 2.84
C LEU A 235 22.69 -3.96 1.64
N PRO A 236 23.81 -3.23 1.80
CA PRO A 236 24.87 -3.24 0.79
C PRO A 236 25.34 -4.68 0.55
N ALA A 237 25.70 -5.00 -0.69
CA ALA A 237 26.46 -6.21 -0.97
C ALA A 237 27.78 -6.12 -0.16
N ARG A 238 28.11 -7.19 0.56
CA ARG A 238 29.38 -7.32 1.26
C ARG A 238 30.49 -7.62 0.27
#